data_AF-A0A965VKM0-F1
#
_entry.id   AF-A0A965VKM0-F1
#
_cell.length_a   1.000
_cell.length_b   1.000
_cell.length_c   1.000
_cell.angle_alpha   90.00
_cell.angle_beta   90.00
_cell.angle_gamma   90.00
#
_symmetry.space_group_name_H-M   'P 1'
#
loop_
_entity.id
_entity.type
_entity.pdbx_description
1 polymer ?
#
loop_
_entity_poly.entity_id
_entity_poly.type
_entity_poly.pdbx_seq_one_letter_code
_entity_poly.pdbx_strand_id
1 'polypeptide(L)'
;MGEPRGFMKYKRQVSGYAPVTDRLKHYNEFLTILAPEEVKTQGARCMDCGVPFCHTGCPLGNIIPDFNDPVNEYGNIHIEVADPDKSDFTVTDLRNRSEVIYSRDPTVSLVFADHAGLMAPRHHHSSTTERLNEVLRDLKRFSMSFNRGAGIATVALFQIWYNLTHLSYANEAERSSDIVTAGWVDDNLRQQSLLKLQCLKSRDDQPFEDFYAGVLWPCRRIFSTNAVSVEQSRKVGEDVDKMLAG
;
A
#
# COMPACT_ATOMS: atom_id res chain seq x y z
N MET A 1 7.21 -15.40 -12.92
CA MET A 1 5.80 -15.28 -13.32
C MET A 1 5.17 -16.65 -13.37
N GLY A 2 3.84 -16.73 -13.21
CA GLY A 2 3.08 -18.00 -13.27
C GLY A 2 3.48 -18.88 -14.44
N GLU A 3 3.26 -20.19 -14.32
CA GLU A 3 3.72 -21.14 -15.33
C GLU A 3 3.27 -20.68 -16.75
N PRO A 4 4.16 -20.36 -17.71
CA PRO A 4 3.80 -19.68 -18.96
C PRO A 4 2.77 -20.41 -19.83
N ARG A 5 2.54 -21.70 -19.54
CA ARG A 5 1.54 -22.57 -20.18
C ARG A 5 0.52 -23.14 -19.19
N GLY A 6 0.43 -22.55 -17.99
CA GLY A 6 -0.44 -22.98 -16.90
C GLY A 6 -1.91 -22.95 -17.30
N PHE A 7 -2.32 -22.01 -18.16
CA PHE A 7 -3.68 -21.97 -18.71
C PHE A 7 -4.07 -23.21 -19.55
N MET A 8 -3.08 -23.90 -20.15
CA MET A 8 -3.28 -25.16 -20.87
C MET A 8 -3.19 -26.39 -19.96
N LYS A 9 -2.40 -26.30 -18.88
CA LYS A 9 -2.18 -27.40 -17.92
C LYS A 9 -3.31 -27.51 -16.90
N TYR A 10 -3.78 -26.39 -16.38
CA TYR A 10 -4.80 -26.34 -15.34
C TYR A 10 -6.13 -25.87 -15.92
N LYS A 11 -7.20 -26.62 -15.62
CA LYS A 11 -8.56 -26.22 -15.98
C LYS A 11 -9.01 -25.06 -15.10
N ARG A 12 -9.87 -24.20 -15.65
CA ARG A 12 -10.51 -23.13 -14.88
C ARG A 12 -11.40 -23.75 -13.81
N GLN A 13 -11.16 -23.34 -12.58
CA GLN A 13 -12.01 -23.65 -11.44
C GLN A 13 -12.55 -22.33 -10.89
N VAL A 14 -13.83 -22.32 -10.60
CA VAL A 14 -14.52 -21.19 -9.99
C VAL A 14 -14.97 -21.60 -8.60
N SER A 15 -14.88 -20.68 -7.66
CA SER A 15 -15.45 -20.83 -6.32
C SER A 15 -16.93 -21.19 -6.41
N GLY A 16 -17.31 -22.19 -5.62
CA GLY A 16 -18.70 -22.63 -5.54
C GLY A 16 -19.55 -21.75 -4.62
N TYR A 17 -20.82 -22.11 -4.49
CA TYR A 17 -21.72 -21.53 -3.50
C TYR A 17 -22.28 -22.63 -2.62
N ALA A 18 -22.51 -22.32 -1.34
CA ALA A 18 -23.26 -23.19 -0.45
C ALA A 18 -24.68 -23.47 -1.00
N PRO A 19 -25.27 -24.64 -0.69
CA PRO A 19 -26.62 -24.99 -1.14
C PRO A 19 -27.65 -23.94 -0.73
N VAL A 20 -28.65 -23.70 -1.60
CA VAL A 20 -29.67 -22.65 -1.38
C VAL A 20 -30.37 -22.81 -0.03
N THR A 21 -30.67 -24.05 0.35
CA THR A 21 -31.34 -24.41 1.61
C THR A 21 -30.57 -23.97 2.84
N ASP A 22 -29.25 -23.87 2.77
CA ASP A 22 -28.42 -23.44 3.89
C ASP A 22 -28.25 -21.92 3.90
N ARG A 23 -28.17 -21.29 2.72
CA ARG A 23 -28.12 -19.83 2.56
C ARG A 23 -29.36 -19.12 3.13
N LEU A 24 -30.52 -19.76 3.12
CA LEU A 24 -31.76 -19.16 3.65
C LEU A 24 -31.82 -19.10 5.19
N LYS A 25 -30.90 -19.79 5.88
CA LYS A 25 -30.92 -19.90 7.36
C LYS A 25 -30.11 -18.79 8.04
N HIS A 26 -29.28 -18.06 7.30
CA HIS A 26 -28.39 -17.03 7.85
C HIS A 26 -28.02 -15.98 6.82
N TYR A 27 -27.49 -14.83 7.27
CA TYR A 27 -26.97 -13.77 6.39
C TYR A 27 -25.45 -13.82 6.19
N ASN A 28 -24.79 -14.88 6.68
CA ASN A 28 -23.34 -15.05 6.50
C ASN A 28 -22.98 -15.31 5.02
N GLU A 29 -21.72 -15.04 4.70
CA GLU A 29 -21.15 -15.31 3.38
C GLU A 29 -21.25 -16.80 3.01
N PHE A 30 -21.65 -17.06 1.77
CA PHE A 30 -21.95 -18.39 1.26
C PHE A 30 -21.09 -18.78 0.05
N LEU A 31 -20.14 -17.92 -0.33
CA LEU A 31 -19.12 -18.23 -1.33
C LEU A 31 -18.16 -19.25 -0.73
N THR A 32 -17.96 -20.37 -1.42
CA THR A 32 -16.97 -21.37 -1.01
C THR A 32 -15.60 -20.95 -1.54
N ILE A 33 -14.72 -20.54 -0.63
CA ILE A 33 -13.33 -20.19 -0.96
C ILE A 33 -12.61 -21.48 -1.38
N LEU A 34 -11.87 -21.42 -2.50
CA LEU A 34 -11.01 -22.51 -2.94
C LEU A 34 -9.90 -22.77 -1.91
N ALA A 35 -9.44 -24.01 -1.79
CA ALA A 35 -8.30 -24.30 -0.93
C ALA A 35 -7.07 -23.50 -1.39
N PRO A 36 -6.15 -23.11 -0.49
CA PRO A 36 -4.98 -22.29 -0.86
C PRO A 36 -4.17 -22.85 -2.04
N GLU A 37 -4.00 -24.16 -2.11
CA GLU A 37 -3.31 -24.83 -3.23
C GLU A 37 -4.06 -24.72 -4.56
N GLU A 38 -5.39 -24.75 -4.52
CA GLU A 38 -6.24 -24.56 -5.70
C GLU A 38 -6.20 -23.10 -6.18
N VAL A 39 -6.21 -22.13 -5.25
CA VAL A 39 -6.04 -20.70 -5.56
C VAL A 39 -4.69 -20.46 -6.23
N LYS A 40 -3.61 -21.00 -5.66
CA LYS A 40 -2.26 -20.93 -6.23
C LYS A 40 -2.20 -21.53 -7.63
N THR A 41 -2.87 -22.67 -7.83
CA THR A 41 -2.99 -23.32 -9.14
C THR A 41 -3.76 -22.45 -10.14
N GLN A 42 -4.82 -21.74 -9.71
CA GLN A 42 -5.55 -20.82 -10.58
C GLN A 42 -4.72 -19.56 -10.92
N GLY A 43 -3.93 -19.03 -9.98
CA GLY A 43 -3.00 -17.91 -10.23
C GLY A 43 -1.91 -18.25 -11.24
N ALA A 44 -1.39 -19.49 -11.19
CA ALA A 44 -0.41 -20.02 -12.15
C ALA A 44 -0.94 -20.12 -13.60
N ARG A 45 -2.24 -19.88 -13.83
CA ARG A 45 -2.83 -19.82 -15.18
C ARG A 45 -2.61 -18.49 -15.87
N CYS A 46 -2.04 -17.48 -15.19
CA CYS A 46 -1.65 -16.22 -15.81
C CYS A 46 -0.71 -16.50 -17.00
N MET A 47 -1.01 -15.90 -18.16
CA MET A 47 -0.27 -16.17 -19.39
C MET A 47 1.02 -15.36 -19.51
N ASP A 48 1.26 -14.41 -18.61
CA ASP A 48 2.37 -13.46 -18.73
C ASP A 48 2.48 -12.88 -20.15
N CYS A 49 1.38 -12.30 -20.63
CA CYS A 49 1.20 -12.03 -22.05
C CYS A 49 2.01 -10.84 -22.59
N GLY A 50 2.84 -10.17 -21.78
CA GLY A 50 3.63 -8.99 -22.16
C GLY A 50 2.83 -7.72 -22.49
N VAL A 51 1.53 -7.85 -22.79
CA VAL A 51 0.58 -6.75 -23.04
C VAL A 51 -0.67 -6.97 -22.16
N PRO A 52 -0.57 -6.73 -20.85
CA PRO A 52 -1.60 -7.13 -19.90
C PRO A 52 -2.79 -6.15 -19.93
N PHE A 53 -3.82 -6.46 -20.71
CA PHE A 53 -5.12 -5.77 -20.64
C PHE A 53 -5.71 -5.74 -19.22
N CYS A 54 -5.30 -6.65 -18.36
CA CYS A 54 -5.69 -6.68 -16.96
C CYS A 54 -5.14 -5.48 -16.15
N HIS A 55 -4.03 -4.86 -16.55
CA HIS A 55 -3.50 -3.67 -15.87
C HIS A 55 -4.38 -2.44 -16.14
N THR A 56 -4.74 -2.22 -17.41
CA THR A 56 -5.59 -1.10 -17.84
C THR A 56 -7.07 -1.33 -17.52
N GLY A 57 -7.52 -2.58 -17.46
CA GLY A 57 -8.88 -2.93 -17.05
C GLY A 57 -9.14 -2.80 -15.54
N CYS A 58 -8.09 -2.66 -14.72
CA CYS A 58 -8.24 -2.45 -13.29
C CYS A 58 -8.31 -0.93 -13.00
N PRO A 59 -9.45 -0.40 -12.50
CA PRO A 59 -9.58 1.03 -12.19
C PRO A 59 -8.65 1.49 -11.06
N LEU A 60 -8.04 0.55 -10.32
CA LEU A 60 -7.05 0.80 -9.27
C LEU A 60 -5.60 0.77 -9.77
N GLY A 61 -5.35 0.36 -11.02
CA GLY A 61 -3.99 0.27 -11.58
C GLY A 61 -3.15 -0.88 -11.02
N ASN A 62 -3.79 -1.95 -10.54
CA ASN A 62 -3.10 -3.10 -9.96
C ASN A 62 -2.24 -3.85 -11.00
N ILE A 63 -1.03 -4.26 -10.60
CA ILE A 63 -0.12 -5.07 -11.42
C ILE A 63 -0.44 -6.57 -11.20
N ILE A 64 -1.59 -6.98 -11.73
CA ILE A 64 -2.21 -8.30 -11.50
C ILE A 64 -1.27 -9.51 -11.76
N PRO A 65 -0.39 -9.52 -12.79
CA PRO A 65 0.58 -10.59 -13.01
C PRO A 65 1.58 -10.77 -11.87
N ASP A 66 1.98 -9.68 -11.21
CA ASP A 66 2.94 -9.73 -10.09
C ASP A 66 2.29 -10.37 -8.86
N PHE A 67 1.01 -10.06 -8.59
CA PHE A 67 0.25 -10.71 -7.52
C PHE A 67 -0.04 -12.19 -7.76
N ASN A 68 -0.06 -12.62 -9.02
CA ASN A 68 -0.35 -14.01 -9.39
C ASN A 68 0.91 -14.90 -9.42
N ASP A 69 2.11 -14.35 -9.22
CA ASP A 69 3.34 -15.13 -9.23
C ASP A 69 3.58 -15.82 -7.87
N PRO A 70 3.52 -17.16 -7.79
CA PRO A 70 3.78 -17.88 -6.55
C PRO A 70 5.25 -17.83 -6.09
N VAL A 71 6.17 -17.34 -6.93
CA VAL A 71 7.61 -17.17 -6.62
C VAL A 71 7.90 -15.76 -6.08
N ASN A 72 6.96 -14.82 -6.17
CA ASN A 72 7.21 -13.48 -5.67
C ASN A 72 7.37 -13.50 -4.14
N GLU A 73 8.53 -13.09 -3.67
CA GLU A 73 8.88 -12.89 -2.25
C GLU A 73 8.17 -11.68 -1.63
N TYR A 74 7.39 -10.95 -2.43
CA TYR A 74 6.48 -9.93 -1.94
C TYR A 74 5.36 -10.65 -1.21
N GLY A 75 5.44 -10.70 0.12
CA GLY A 75 4.42 -11.33 0.98
C GLY A 75 3.00 -10.84 0.70
N ASN A 76 2.01 -11.40 1.39
CA ASN A 76 0.61 -11.06 1.17
C ASN A 76 0.34 -9.57 1.46
N ILE A 77 -0.05 -8.81 0.44
CA ILE A 77 -0.52 -7.42 0.59
C ILE A 77 -2.05 -7.46 0.67
N HIS A 78 -2.58 -7.10 1.84
CA HIS A 78 -4.02 -6.94 2.04
C HIS A 78 -4.39 -5.47 1.80
N ILE A 79 -5.12 -5.20 0.72
CA ILE A 79 -5.57 -3.84 0.37
C ILE A 79 -7.00 -3.66 0.87
N GLU A 80 -7.17 -2.77 1.84
CA GLU A 80 -8.46 -2.37 2.36
C GLU A 80 -8.75 -0.94 1.91
N VAL A 81 -9.82 -0.77 1.13
CA VAL A 81 -10.31 0.55 0.77
C VAL A 81 -11.37 0.94 1.81
N ALA A 82 -11.30 2.17 2.32
CA ALA A 82 -12.39 2.72 3.12
C ALA A 82 -13.67 2.65 2.28
N ASP A 83 -14.80 2.33 2.91
CA ASP A 83 -16.09 2.36 2.24
C ASP A 83 -16.28 3.78 1.64
N PRO A 84 -16.47 3.93 0.31
CA PRO A 84 -16.57 5.24 -0.32
C PRO A 84 -17.77 6.04 0.19
N ASP A 85 -18.79 5.37 0.74
CA ASP A 85 -19.96 6.01 1.34
C ASP A 85 -19.71 6.40 2.82
N LYS A 86 -18.62 5.92 3.42
CA LYS A 86 -18.19 6.25 4.78
C LYS A 86 -17.15 7.37 4.77
N SER A 87 -17.61 8.58 5.03
CA SER A 87 -16.75 9.78 5.08
C SER A 87 -15.91 9.90 6.36
N ASP A 88 -16.15 9.05 7.37
CA ASP A 88 -15.56 9.15 8.71
C ASP A 88 -14.69 7.94 9.09
N PHE A 89 -13.82 7.46 8.19
CA PHE A 89 -12.91 6.36 8.51
C PHE A 89 -11.90 6.75 9.61
N THR A 90 -11.98 6.11 10.78
CA THR A 90 -11.16 6.40 11.96
C THR A 90 -10.02 5.40 12.16
N VAL A 91 -9.09 5.70 13.08
CA VAL A 91 -8.04 4.74 13.49
C VAL A 91 -8.63 3.52 14.19
N THR A 92 -9.81 3.65 14.82
CA THR A 92 -10.52 2.49 15.41
C THR A 92 -11.00 1.53 14.34
N ASP A 93 -11.50 2.06 13.21
CA ASP A 93 -11.88 1.24 12.06
C ASP A 93 -10.68 0.49 11.49
N LEU A 94 -9.55 1.20 11.31
CA LEU A 94 -8.28 0.62 10.89
C LEU A 94 -7.86 -0.52 11.82
N ARG A 95 -7.93 -0.30 13.14
CA ARG A 95 -7.59 -1.32 14.14
C ARG A 95 -8.47 -2.55 13.98
N ASN A 96 -9.79 -2.38 13.99
CA ASN A 96 -10.73 -3.50 13.95
C ASN A 96 -10.49 -4.36 12.70
N ARG A 97 -10.28 -3.71 11.54
CA ARG A 97 -9.94 -4.42 10.30
C ARG A 97 -8.59 -5.12 10.39
N SER A 98 -7.56 -4.43 10.88
CA SER A 98 -6.21 -4.99 11.01
C SER A 98 -6.19 -6.22 11.94
N GLU A 99 -6.94 -6.20 13.05
CA GLU A 99 -7.03 -7.33 13.99
C GLU A 99 -7.79 -8.52 13.38
N VAL A 100 -8.85 -8.27 12.59
CA VAL A 100 -9.55 -9.33 11.85
C VAL A 100 -8.63 -9.96 10.80
N ILE A 101 -7.89 -9.17 10.03
CA ILE A 101 -6.94 -9.67 9.04
C ILE A 101 -5.84 -10.47 9.74
N TYR A 102 -5.23 -9.92 10.79
CA TYR A 102 -4.19 -10.59 11.55
C TYR A 102 -4.67 -11.91 12.17
N SER A 103 -5.94 -12.00 12.60
CA SER A 103 -6.51 -13.25 13.12
C SER A 103 -6.60 -14.37 12.06
N ARG A 104 -6.70 -14.00 10.78
CA ARG A 104 -6.75 -14.92 9.63
C ARG A 104 -5.36 -15.21 9.08
N ASP A 105 -4.51 -14.20 9.08
CA ASP A 105 -3.13 -14.24 8.61
C ASP A 105 -2.17 -13.57 9.62
N PRO A 106 -1.67 -14.33 10.60
CA PRO A 106 -0.75 -13.80 11.62
C PRO A 106 0.63 -13.40 11.07
N THR A 107 0.90 -13.59 9.77
CA THR A 107 2.16 -13.16 9.14
C THR A 107 2.21 -11.66 8.85
N VAL A 108 1.05 -10.97 8.93
CA VAL A 108 0.96 -9.52 8.78
C VAL A 108 1.78 -8.83 9.87
N SER A 109 2.82 -8.11 9.44
CA SER A 109 3.77 -7.43 10.32
C SER A 109 3.75 -5.91 10.19
N LEU A 110 3.07 -5.38 9.17
CA LEU A 110 3.11 -3.98 8.78
C LEU A 110 1.74 -3.50 8.30
N VAL A 111 1.35 -2.31 8.76
CA VAL A 111 0.11 -1.64 8.36
C VAL A 111 0.45 -0.28 7.74
N PHE A 112 -0.12 0.00 6.57
CA PHE A 112 -0.03 1.32 5.94
C PHE A 112 -1.34 2.08 6.12
N ALA A 113 -1.25 3.30 6.64
CA ALA A 113 -2.30 4.30 6.57
C ALA A 113 -1.94 5.29 5.47
N ASP A 114 -2.45 5.05 4.25
CA ASP A 114 -2.24 5.94 3.12
C ASP A 114 -3.09 7.21 3.28
N HIS A 115 -2.40 8.35 3.28
CA HIS A 115 -2.95 9.67 3.57
C HIS A 115 -3.72 9.78 4.92
N ALA A 116 -3.01 9.60 6.04
CA ALA A 116 -3.53 9.77 7.40
C ALA A 116 -4.28 11.10 7.64
N GLY A 117 -3.96 12.18 6.91
CA GLY A 117 -4.71 13.45 6.97
C GLY A 117 -6.17 13.38 6.50
N LEU A 118 -6.59 12.31 5.81
CA LEU A 118 -7.98 12.08 5.42
C LEU A 118 -8.76 11.31 6.48
N MET A 119 -8.10 10.69 7.46
CA MET A 119 -8.78 9.96 8.52
C MET A 119 -9.57 10.90 9.42
N ALA A 120 -10.70 10.42 9.91
CA ALA A 120 -11.52 11.16 10.85
C ALA A 120 -10.92 11.08 12.27
N PRO A 121 -10.78 12.23 12.97
CA PRO A 121 -10.45 12.25 14.38
C PRO A 121 -11.64 11.74 15.22
N ARG A 122 -11.40 11.33 16.46
CA ARG A 122 -12.48 10.96 17.39
C ARG A 122 -13.23 12.20 17.90
N HIS A 123 -12.54 13.33 18.00
CA HIS A 123 -13.11 14.60 18.45
C HIS A 123 -13.15 15.61 17.31
N HIS A 124 -14.16 16.49 17.34
CA HIS A 124 -14.26 17.59 16.40
C HIS A 124 -13.17 18.64 16.69
N HIS A 125 -12.41 19.01 15.66
CA HIS A 125 -11.42 20.09 15.70
C HIS A 125 -11.68 21.07 14.57
N SER A 126 -11.47 22.35 14.83
CA SER A 126 -11.56 23.41 13.82
C SER A 126 -10.33 23.47 12.91
N SER A 127 -9.16 23.06 13.43
CA SER A 127 -7.90 23.08 12.70
C SER A 127 -7.55 21.72 12.10
N THR A 128 -7.25 21.69 10.81
CA THR A 128 -6.72 20.50 10.12
C THR A 128 -5.48 19.92 10.80
N THR A 129 -4.65 20.79 11.38
CA THR A 129 -3.45 20.40 12.11
C THR A 129 -3.78 19.66 13.41
N GLU A 130 -4.77 20.12 14.17
CA GLU A 130 -5.23 19.45 15.39
C GLU A 130 -5.86 18.11 15.08
N ARG A 131 -6.63 18.02 13.98
CA ARG A 131 -7.17 16.76 13.45
C ARG A 131 -6.05 15.76 13.18
N LEU A 132 -5.04 16.16 12.40
CA LEU A 132 -3.90 15.30 12.06
C LEU A 132 -3.13 14.88 13.32
N ASN A 133 -2.89 15.81 14.25
CA ASN A 133 -2.21 15.49 15.50
C ASN A 133 -2.98 14.45 16.33
N GLU A 134 -4.31 14.53 16.42
CA GLU A 134 -5.09 13.49 17.10
C GLU A 134 -4.95 12.12 16.40
N VAL A 135 -5.08 12.09 15.07
CA VAL A 135 -4.94 10.87 14.26
C VAL A 135 -3.57 10.22 14.49
N LEU A 136 -2.49 11.01 14.49
CA LEU A 136 -1.12 10.50 14.70
C LEU A 136 -0.93 9.90 16.10
N ARG A 137 -1.49 10.52 17.16
CA ARG A 137 -1.48 9.91 18.52
C ARG A 137 -2.21 8.59 18.53
N ASP A 138 -3.37 8.54 17.90
CA ASP A 138 -4.20 7.34 17.88
C ASP A 138 -3.53 6.22 17.07
N LEU A 139 -2.85 6.55 15.96
CA LEU A 139 -2.02 5.61 15.20
C LEU A 139 -0.84 5.09 16.03
N LYS A 140 -0.18 5.93 16.82
CA LYS A 140 0.88 5.48 17.73
C LYS A 140 0.35 4.54 18.80
N ARG A 141 -0.81 4.86 19.41
CA ARG A 141 -1.47 3.96 20.37
C ARG A 141 -1.86 2.64 19.70
N PHE A 142 -2.39 2.70 18.48
CA PHE A 142 -2.69 1.53 17.66
C PHE A 142 -1.47 0.64 17.48
N SER A 143 -0.38 1.20 16.96
CA SER A 143 0.88 0.49 16.75
C SER A 143 1.38 -0.19 18.02
N MET A 144 1.34 0.48 19.19
CA MET A 144 1.85 -0.07 20.44
C MET A 144 0.93 -1.11 21.12
N SER A 145 -0.38 -0.95 21.00
CA SER A 145 -1.37 -1.79 21.70
C SER A 145 -1.98 -2.88 20.81
N PHE A 146 -1.54 -2.98 19.56
CA PHE A 146 -2.01 -3.99 18.63
C PHE A 146 -1.82 -5.40 19.21
N ASN A 147 -2.82 -6.27 19.02
CA ASN A 147 -2.81 -7.66 19.47
C ASN A 147 -2.33 -7.83 20.92
N ARG A 148 -3.08 -7.25 21.87
CA ARG A 148 -2.79 -7.30 23.33
C ARG A 148 -1.40 -6.76 23.69
N GLY A 149 -0.87 -5.80 22.93
CA GLY A 149 0.41 -5.17 23.18
C GLY A 149 1.62 -5.87 22.56
N ALA A 150 1.41 -6.85 21.68
CA ALA A 150 2.48 -7.39 20.83
C ALA A 150 3.06 -6.32 19.90
N GLY A 151 2.21 -5.35 19.53
CA GLY A 151 2.55 -4.25 18.65
C GLY A 151 2.55 -4.62 17.17
N ILE A 152 2.50 -3.61 16.31
CA ILE A 152 2.60 -3.76 14.86
C ILE A 152 3.32 -2.56 14.26
N ALA A 153 4.14 -2.79 13.24
CA ALA A 153 4.75 -1.68 12.52
C ALA A 153 3.65 -0.93 11.77
N THR A 154 3.62 0.39 11.92
CA THR A 154 2.60 1.23 11.28
C THR A 154 3.29 2.37 10.54
N VAL A 155 3.04 2.45 9.23
CA VAL A 155 3.51 3.55 8.38
C VAL A 155 2.33 4.45 8.06
N ALA A 156 2.44 5.73 8.41
CA ALA A 156 1.44 6.74 8.10
C ALA A 156 1.98 7.67 7.03
N LEU A 157 1.35 7.67 5.85
CA LEU A 157 1.68 8.62 4.79
C LEU A 157 0.79 9.84 4.95
N PHE A 158 1.31 11.05 4.79
CA PHE A 158 0.50 12.27 4.76
C PHE A 158 1.26 13.36 4.02
N GLN A 159 0.51 14.32 3.47
CA GLN A 159 1.09 15.44 2.74
C GLN A 159 1.39 16.60 3.69
N ILE A 160 2.55 17.23 3.49
CA ILE A 160 2.89 18.51 4.11
C ILE A 160 2.88 19.59 3.03
N TRP A 161 2.20 20.70 3.31
CA TRP A 161 2.16 21.84 2.42
C TRP A 161 3.33 22.78 2.76
N TYR A 162 4.45 22.60 2.06
CA TYR A 162 5.65 23.47 1.99
C TYR A 162 6.51 23.66 3.26
N ASN A 163 7.84 23.51 3.08
CA ASN A 163 8.96 23.69 4.02
C ASN A 163 8.98 22.84 5.32
N LEU A 164 10.18 22.42 5.72
CA LEU A 164 10.44 21.60 6.92
C LEU A 164 9.87 22.20 8.21
N THR A 165 9.79 23.53 8.28
CA THR A 165 9.15 24.27 9.39
C THR A 165 7.68 23.91 9.57
N HIS A 166 7.01 23.28 8.60
CA HIS A 166 5.62 22.85 8.75
C HIS A 166 5.44 21.51 9.49
N LEU A 167 6.51 20.76 9.72
CA LEU A 167 6.49 19.70 10.75
C LEU A 167 6.30 20.28 12.15
N SER A 168 6.65 21.54 12.38
CA SER A 168 6.32 22.21 13.66
C SER A 168 4.81 22.41 13.86
N TYR A 169 4.00 22.42 12.79
CA TYR A 169 2.55 22.43 12.90
C TYR A 169 2.04 21.04 13.29
N ALA A 170 2.58 19.98 12.68
CA ALA A 170 2.35 18.60 13.09
C ALA A 170 3.38 18.13 14.13
N ASN A 171 3.57 18.89 15.23
CA ASN A 171 4.48 18.52 16.34
C ASN A 171 4.28 17.07 16.81
N GLU A 172 3.08 16.53 16.64
CA GLU A 172 2.81 15.15 16.99
C GLU A 172 3.50 14.13 16.08
N ALA A 173 3.69 14.42 14.80
CA ALA A 173 4.45 13.55 13.90
C ALA A 173 5.88 13.37 14.42
N GLU A 174 6.51 14.46 14.87
CA GLU A 174 7.82 14.40 15.48
C GLU A 174 7.79 13.71 16.85
N ARG A 175 6.78 13.96 17.69
CA ARG A 175 6.73 13.38 19.06
C ARG A 175 6.37 11.90 19.09
N SER A 176 5.33 11.52 18.35
CA SER A 176 4.73 10.17 18.40
C SER A 176 5.40 9.17 17.47
N SER A 177 6.00 9.60 16.35
CA SER A 177 6.65 8.68 15.41
C SER A 177 8.03 8.27 15.92
N ASP A 178 8.40 7.00 15.74
CA ASP A 178 9.76 6.55 16.04
C ASP A 178 10.74 6.96 14.92
N ILE A 179 10.27 6.95 13.67
CA ILE A 179 11.01 7.38 12.48
C ILE A 179 10.16 8.39 11.71
N VAL A 180 10.78 9.46 11.23
CA VAL A 180 10.15 10.42 10.30
C VAL A 180 11.00 10.53 9.06
N THR A 181 10.42 10.22 7.90
CA THR A 181 11.05 10.36 6.60
C THR A 181 10.29 11.36 5.75
N ALA A 182 11.00 12.14 4.93
CA ALA A 182 10.38 13.05 3.97
C ALA A 182 10.92 12.80 2.56
N GLY A 183 10.00 12.81 1.60
CA GLY A 183 10.32 12.87 0.18
C GLY A 183 10.18 14.31 -0.32
N TRP A 184 11.19 14.81 -1.03
CA TRP A 184 11.20 16.15 -1.61
C TRP A 184 11.49 16.10 -3.12
N VAL A 185 10.64 16.78 -3.89
CA VAL A 185 10.81 16.99 -5.33
C VAL A 185 10.50 18.45 -5.63
N ASP A 186 11.49 19.17 -6.16
CA ASP A 186 11.29 20.49 -6.77
C ASP A 186 11.35 20.38 -8.31
N ASP A 187 11.20 21.52 -9.00
CA ASP A 187 11.21 21.56 -10.46
C ASP A 187 12.55 21.08 -11.06
N ASN A 188 13.67 21.33 -10.36
CA ASN A 188 14.99 20.92 -10.83
C ASN A 188 15.16 19.39 -10.73
N LEU A 189 14.80 18.81 -9.58
CA LEU A 189 14.81 17.36 -9.36
C LEU A 189 13.82 16.65 -10.28
N ARG A 190 12.64 17.24 -10.50
CA ARG A 190 11.65 16.69 -11.45
C ARG A 190 12.21 16.60 -12.86
N GLN A 191 12.91 17.63 -13.35
CA GLN A 191 13.57 17.61 -14.66
C GLN A 191 14.65 16.52 -14.76
N GLN A 192 15.35 16.26 -13.65
CA GLN A 192 16.37 15.21 -13.56
C GLN A 192 15.78 13.81 -13.29
N SER A 193 14.46 13.69 -13.14
CA SER A 193 13.80 12.44 -12.73
C SER A 193 14.34 11.90 -11.39
N LEU A 194 14.52 12.80 -10.42
CA LEU A 194 15.03 12.51 -9.09
C LEU A 194 14.03 12.90 -8.00
N LEU A 195 14.16 12.22 -6.86
CA LEU A 195 13.48 12.47 -5.60
C LEU A 195 14.54 12.45 -4.50
N LYS A 196 14.56 13.49 -3.66
CA LYS A 196 15.37 13.48 -2.45
C LYS A 196 14.60 12.77 -1.34
N LEU A 197 15.20 11.77 -0.70
CA LEU A 197 14.68 11.12 0.49
C LEU A 197 15.53 11.52 1.68
N GLN A 198 14.87 11.95 2.76
CA GLN A 198 15.51 12.48 3.95
C GLN A 198 15.02 11.76 5.20
N CYS A 199 15.93 11.52 6.14
CA CYS A 199 15.60 11.07 7.48
C CYS A 199 15.53 12.30 8.41
N LEU A 200 14.33 12.68 8.83
CA LEU A 200 14.11 13.84 9.69
C LEU A 200 14.19 13.49 11.18
N LYS A 201 13.87 12.25 11.53
CA LYS A 201 13.95 11.73 12.89
C LYS A 201 14.22 10.22 12.86
N SER A 202 15.10 9.76 13.74
CA SER A 202 15.25 8.35 14.12
C SER A 202 15.41 8.28 15.63
N ARG A 203 14.51 7.54 16.32
CA ARG A 203 14.50 7.46 17.78
C ARG A 203 15.73 6.78 18.37
N ASP A 204 16.29 5.81 17.64
CA ASP A 204 17.43 5.01 18.09
C ASP A 204 18.78 5.62 17.68
N ASP A 205 18.77 6.89 17.25
CA ASP A 205 19.95 7.65 16.79
C ASP A 205 20.72 6.96 15.65
N GLN A 206 20.00 6.16 14.85
CA GLN A 206 20.49 5.56 13.62
C GLN A 206 19.70 6.11 12.43
N PRO A 207 19.89 7.39 12.04
CA PRO A 207 19.31 7.92 10.82
C PRO A 207 20.05 7.36 9.60
N PHE A 208 19.34 7.22 8.48
CA PHE A 208 20.00 7.01 7.18
C PHE A 208 20.42 8.36 6.60
N GLU A 209 21.51 8.37 5.82
CA GLU A 209 21.96 9.57 5.11
C GLU A 209 20.97 9.98 4.04
N ASP A 210 20.72 11.29 3.91
CA ASP A 210 19.94 11.84 2.80
C ASP A 210 20.47 11.32 1.45
N PHE A 211 19.58 10.78 0.62
CA PHE A 211 19.96 10.25 -0.69
C PHE A 211 18.95 10.60 -1.77
N TYR A 212 19.37 10.45 -3.03
CA TYR A 212 18.54 10.66 -4.20
C TYR A 212 18.11 9.33 -4.79
N ALA A 213 16.80 9.16 -4.96
CA ALA A 213 16.19 8.08 -5.70
C ALA A 213 15.76 8.58 -7.08
N GLY A 214 15.78 7.70 -8.07
CA GLY A 214 15.25 8.02 -9.39
C GLY A 214 13.74 7.80 -9.44
N VAL A 215 13.05 8.56 -10.30
CA VAL A 215 11.59 8.49 -10.49
C VAL A 215 11.27 8.33 -11.97
N LEU A 216 10.56 7.24 -12.30
CA LEU A 216 9.96 7.06 -13.62
C LEU A 216 8.59 7.74 -13.61
N TRP A 217 8.49 8.99 -14.05
CA TRP A 217 7.25 9.77 -14.01
C TRP A 217 6.04 9.11 -14.71
N PRO A 218 6.19 8.48 -15.89
CA PRO A 218 5.08 7.86 -16.60
C PRO A 218 4.36 6.77 -15.79
N CYS A 219 5.14 5.93 -15.10
CA CYS A 219 4.61 4.84 -14.27
C CYS A 219 4.69 5.12 -12.77
N ARG A 220 5.11 6.33 -12.37
CA ARG A 220 5.29 6.80 -10.98
C ARG A 220 6.11 5.87 -10.09
N ARG A 221 7.08 5.15 -10.68
CA ARG A 221 7.93 4.20 -9.96
C ARG A 221 9.18 4.88 -9.41
N ILE A 222 9.48 4.64 -8.14
CA ILE A 222 10.73 5.06 -7.48
C ILE A 222 11.73 3.90 -7.56
N PHE A 223 13.00 4.19 -7.87
CA PHE A 223 14.07 3.21 -7.95
C PHE A 223 15.39 3.75 -7.37
N SER A 224 16.30 2.86 -6.98
CA SER A 224 17.62 3.25 -6.51
C SER A 224 18.48 3.75 -7.69
N THR A 225 19.12 4.91 -7.53
CA THR A 225 20.03 5.49 -8.53
C THR A 225 21.24 4.60 -8.82
N ASN A 226 21.60 3.70 -7.91
CA ASN A 226 22.65 2.70 -8.13
C ASN A 226 22.20 1.52 -9.01
N ALA A 227 20.88 1.33 -9.17
CA ALA A 227 20.31 0.20 -9.91
C ALA A 227 20.07 0.53 -11.39
N VAL A 228 19.87 1.80 -11.75
CA VAL A 228 19.55 2.24 -13.11
C VAL A 228 20.10 3.66 -13.33
N SER A 229 20.84 3.89 -14.42
CA SER A 229 21.31 5.24 -14.78
C SER A 229 20.15 6.17 -15.15
N VAL A 230 20.34 7.49 -15.01
CA VAL A 230 19.32 8.50 -15.33
C VAL A 230 18.89 8.41 -16.81
N GLU A 231 19.83 8.17 -17.75
CA GLU A 231 19.50 7.97 -19.17
C GLU A 231 18.63 6.73 -19.42
N GLN A 232 18.97 5.60 -18.81
CA GLN A 232 18.17 4.36 -18.94
C GLN A 232 16.77 4.56 -18.39
N SER A 233 16.64 5.32 -17.31
CA SER A 233 15.37 5.62 -16.67
C SER A 233 14.49 6.50 -17.54
N ARG A 234 15.06 7.53 -18.15
CA ARG A 234 14.36 8.41 -19.10
C ARG A 234 13.84 7.63 -20.31
N LYS A 235 14.66 6.71 -20.84
CA LYS A 235 14.25 5.84 -21.96
C LYS A 235 13.08 4.93 -21.59
N VAL A 236 13.12 4.29 -20.41
CA VAL A 236 12.00 3.47 -19.92
C VAL A 236 10.74 4.31 -19.74
N GLY A 237 10.87 5.55 -19.24
CA GLY A 237 9.76 6.49 -19.17
C GLY A 237 9.15 6.80 -20.54
N GLU A 238 9.97 7.19 -21.51
CA GLU A 238 9.51 7.50 -22.87
C GLU A 238 8.88 6.30 -23.57
N ASP A 239 9.37 5.08 -23.33
CA ASP A 239 8.81 3.85 -23.86
C ASP A 239 7.43 3.53 -23.23
N VAL A 240 7.27 3.78 -21.93
CA VAL A 240 5.96 3.67 -21.24
C VAL A 240 4.98 4.73 -21.76
N ASP A 241 5.40 5.98 -21.93
CA ASP A 241 4.55 7.04 -22.48
C ASP A 241 4.07 6.71 -23.90
N LYS A 242 4.95 6.16 -24.74
CA LYS A 242 4.58 5.68 -26.09
C LYS A 242 3.60 4.52 -26.05
N MET A 243 3.74 3.63 -25.07
CA MET A 243 2.80 2.51 -24.87
C MET A 243 1.43 2.96 -24.37
N LEU A 244 1.35 4.06 -23.60
CA LEU A 244 0.10 4.61 -23.08
C LEU A 244 -0.58 5.59 -24.05
N ALA A 245 0.16 6.13 -25.02
CA ALA A 245 -0.34 7.08 -26.02
C ALA A 245 -0.94 6.40 -27.29
N GLY A 246 -0.93 5.07 -27.37
CA GLY A 246 -1.55 4.27 -28.44
C GLY A 246 -2.75 3.48 -27.94
#